data_AF-W1WGZ7-F1
#
_entry.id   AF-W1WGZ7-F1
#
_cell.length_a   1.000
_cell.length_b   1.000
_cell.length_c   1.000
_cell.angle_alpha   90.00
_cell.angle_beta   90.00
_cell.angle_gamma   90.00
#
_symmetry.space_group_name_H-M   'P 1'
#
loop_
_entity.id
_entity.type
_entity.pdbx_description
1 polymer ?
#
loop_
_entity_poly.entity_id
_entity_poly.type
_entity_poly.pdbx_seq_one_letter_code
_entity_poly.pdbx_strand_id
1 'polypeptide(L)'
;RKTHNDGVFDVYTPEMRAARTAHIVTGLPDAYSRGRIIGDYRRIALYGIDYLIEDKKEQFNITMGDMLEDVIRDREEIQEQIRSLKELKEMAASYGYDISGPAKDVKEAMQWIYFGYLGAIKEQNGAAMSIGRNSTFLD
;
A
#
# COMPACT_ATOMS: atom_id res chain seq x y z
N ARG A 1 9.77 11.49 14.09
CA ARG A 1 9.06 11.70 12.81
C ARG A 1 7.67 12.23 13.15
N LYS A 2 7.24 13.35 12.54
CA LYS A 2 5.88 13.89 12.74
C LYS A 2 4.85 12.85 12.31
N THR A 3 3.76 12.67 13.06
CA THR A 3 2.71 11.70 12.72
C THR A 3 1.63 12.34 11.83
N HIS A 4 0.78 11.50 11.21
CA HIS A 4 -0.41 11.96 10.49
C HIS A 4 -1.31 12.80 11.41
N ASN A 5 -1.52 12.34 12.64
CA ASN A 5 -2.35 13.05 13.62
C ASN A 5 -1.79 14.43 13.93
N ASP A 6 -0.48 14.55 14.20
CA ASP A 6 0.16 15.86 14.44
C ASP A 6 -0.03 16.79 13.23
N GLY A 7 0.15 16.26 12.01
CA GLY A 7 -0.02 17.02 10.78
C GLY A 7 -1.43 17.56 10.59
N VAL A 8 -2.44 16.72 10.83
CA VAL A 8 -3.84 17.09 10.71
C VAL A 8 -4.22 18.15 11.75
N PHE A 9 -3.85 17.96 13.01
CA PHE A 9 -4.24 18.88 14.08
C PHE A 9 -3.52 20.22 13.97
N ASP A 10 -2.29 20.29 13.46
CA ASP A 10 -1.59 21.57 13.24
C ASP A 10 -2.32 22.49 12.25
N VAL A 11 -3.09 21.93 11.30
CA VAL A 11 -3.78 22.70 10.25
C VAL A 11 -5.30 22.79 10.41
N TYR A 12 -5.87 22.11 11.40
CA TYR A 12 -7.29 22.18 11.70
C TYR A 12 -7.74 23.58 12.12
N THR A 13 -8.79 24.09 11.49
CA THR A 13 -9.41 25.38 11.87
C THR A 13 -10.14 25.27 13.21
N PRO A 14 -10.37 26.39 13.91
CA PRO A 14 -11.18 26.41 15.12
C PRO A 14 -12.60 25.85 14.90
N GLU A 15 -13.20 26.11 13.73
CA GLU A 15 -14.52 25.62 13.36
C GLU A 15 -14.56 24.09 13.22
N MET A 16 -13.58 23.49 12.52
CA MET A 16 -13.48 22.03 12.38
C MET A 16 -13.35 21.35 13.76
N ARG A 17 -12.56 21.94 14.65
CA ARG A 17 -12.37 21.43 16.03
C ARG A 17 -13.67 21.54 16.84
N ALA A 18 -14.39 22.65 16.70
CA ALA A 18 -15.68 22.86 17.37
C ALA A 18 -16.73 21.86 16.88
N ALA A 19 -16.86 21.65 15.57
CA ALA A 19 -17.79 20.68 14.98
C ALA A 19 -17.51 19.23 15.44
N ARG A 20 -16.22 18.87 15.55
CA ARG A 20 -15.79 17.57 16.08
C ARG A 20 -16.14 17.41 17.56
N THR A 21 -15.87 18.43 18.37
CA THR A 21 -16.14 18.43 19.82
C THR A 21 -17.65 18.40 20.11
N ALA A 22 -18.45 19.06 19.28
CA ALA A 22 -19.90 19.07 19.36
C ALA A 22 -20.55 17.80 18.79
N HIS A 23 -19.77 16.80 18.36
CA HIS A 23 -20.24 15.57 17.74
C HIS A 23 -21.11 15.75 16.48
N ILE A 24 -20.96 16.89 15.78
CA ILE A 24 -21.61 17.14 14.48
C ILE A 24 -20.90 16.35 13.38
N VAL A 25 -19.57 16.28 13.46
CA VAL A 25 -18.74 15.45 12.57
C VAL A 25 -17.87 14.55 13.44
N THR A 26 -18.09 13.24 13.37
CA THR A 26 -17.40 12.25 14.21
C THR A 26 -16.82 11.11 13.39
N GLY A 27 -15.75 10.48 13.90
CA GLY A 27 -15.16 9.29 13.26
C GLY A 27 -14.41 9.58 11.97
N LEU A 28 -13.85 10.79 11.82
CA LEU A 28 -12.94 11.09 10.72
C LEU A 28 -11.61 10.32 10.92
N PRO A 29 -10.90 9.97 9.83
CA PRO A 29 -9.58 9.33 9.90
C PRO A 29 -8.48 10.35 10.25
N ASP A 30 -8.67 11.09 11.34
CA ASP A 30 -7.75 12.09 11.88
C ASP A 30 -6.80 11.49 12.94
N ALA A 31 -7.20 10.35 13.54
CA ALA A 31 -6.46 9.66 14.61
C ALA A 31 -6.13 8.20 14.28
N TYR A 32 -6.44 7.73 13.07
CA TYR A 32 -6.12 6.39 12.58
C TYR A 32 -5.91 6.40 11.06
N SER A 33 -5.27 5.36 10.53
CA SER A 33 -5.02 5.25 9.09
C SER A 33 -6.33 5.12 8.30
N ARG A 34 -6.47 5.88 7.21
CA ARG A 34 -7.71 5.94 6.41
C ARG A 34 -8.26 4.57 5.97
N GLY A 35 -7.39 3.60 5.71
CA GLY A 35 -7.78 2.31 5.13
C GLY A 35 -8.48 2.49 3.79
N ARG A 36 -9.44 1.60 3.46
CA ARG A 36 -10.25 1.66 2.24
C ARG A 36 -9.43 1.60 0.94
N ILE A 37 -8.26 0.99 1.01
CA ILE A 37 -7.40 0.70 -0.14
C ILE A 37 -7.30 -0.82 -0.23
N ILE A 38 -7.48 -1.34 -1.44
CA ILE A 38 -7.30 -2.76 -1.76
C ILE A 38 -6.16 -2.84 -2.75
N GLY A 39 -5.01 -3.33 -2.30
CA GLY A 39 -3.93 -3.70 -3.21
C GLY A 39 -4.38 -4.89 -4.08
N ASP A 40 -3.99 -4.90 -5.35
CA ASP A 40 -4.24 -6.07 -6.18
C ASP A 40 -3.21 -7.17 -5.89
N TYR A 41 -3.41 -7.88 -4.78
CA TYR A 41 -2.47 -8.88 -4.27
C TYR A 41 -2.26 -10.08 -5.21
N ARG A 42 -3.21 -10.30 -6.14
CA ARG A 42 -3.13 -11.33 -7.19
C ARG A 42 -1.94 -11.12 -8.12
N ARG A 43 -1.48 -9.87 -8.28
CA ARG A 43 -0.31 -9.53 -9.11
C ARG A 43 0.95 -10.23 -8.65
N ILE A 44 1.12 -10.43 -7.35
CA ILE A 44 2.30 -11.11 -6.81
C ILE A 44 2.29 -12.58 -7.22
N ALA A 45 1.13 -13.23 -7.13
CA ALA A 45 0.97 -14.59 -7.63
C ALA A 45 1.18 -14.68 -9.15
N LEU A 46 0.58 -13.76 -9.92
CA LEU A 46 0.59 -13.81 -11.38
C LEU A 46 1.96 -13.49 -12.01
N TYR A 47 2.70 -12.53 -11.44
CA TYR A 47 3.90 -11.97 -12.06
C TYR A 47 5.19 -12.19 -11.27
N GLY A 48 5.10 -12.37 -9.95
CA GLY A 48 6.27 -12.31 -9.06
C GLY A 48 6.72 -10.87 -8.78
N ILE A 49 7.50 -10.71 -7.72
CA ILE A 49 7.96 -9.38 -7.27
C ILE A 49 8.92 -8.72 -8.26
N ASP A 50 9.82 -9.49 -8.88
CA ASP A 50 10.87 -8.90 -9.73
C ASP A 50 10.25 -8.23 -10.96
N TYR A 51 9.22 -8.85 -11.56
CA TYR A 51 8.46 -8.24 -12.64
C TYR A 51 7.75 -6.94 -12.20
N LEU A 52 7.12 -6.94 -11.02
CA LEU A 52 6.43 -5.76 -10.49
C LEU A 52 7.38 -4.61 -10.17
N ILE A 53 8.61 -4.91 -9.75
CA ILE A 53 9.65 -3.90 -9.54
C ILE A 53 10.05 -3.27 -10.87
N GLU A 54 10.25 -4.07 -11.94
CA GLU A 54 10.58 -3.52 -13.25
C GLU A 54 9.44 -2.67 -13.83
N ASP A 55 8.18 -3.13 -13.72
CA ASP A 55 7.00 -2.33 -14.09
C ASP A 55 6.96 -0.98 -13.36
N LYS A 56 7.29 -0.96 -12.06
CA LYS A 56 7.36 0.29 -11.30
C LYS A 56 8.52 1.19 -11.72
N LYS A 57 9.66 0.64 -12.10
CA LYS A 57 10.78 1.42 -12.67
C LYS A 57 10.41 2.02 -14.02
N GLU A 58 9.67 1.29 -14.85
CA GLU A 58 9.15 1.82 -16.11
C GLU A 58 8.15 2.96 -15.86
N GLN A 59 7.22 2.80 -14.91
CA GLN A 59 6.30 3.86 -14.47
C GLN A 59 7.06 5.10 -13.96
N PHE A 60 8.12 4.90 -13.18
CA PHE A 60 8.99 5.98 -12.73
C PHE A 60 9.67 6.69 -13.91
N ASN A 61 10.12 5.94 -14.91
CA ASN A 61 10.82 6.51 -16.06
C ASN A 61 9.90 7.32 -16.97
N ILE A 62 8.61 6.99 -17.08
CA ILE A 62 7.69 7.76 -17.93
C ILE A 62 7.18 9.06 -17.28
N THR A 63 7.45 9.29 -15.99
CA THR A 63 7.10 10.55 -15.29
C THR A 63 8.16 11.66 -15.54
N MET A 64 8.67 11.73 -16.76
CA MET A 64 9.60 12.78 -17.20
C MET A 64 8.82 14.04 -17.63
N GLY A 65 9.28 15.22 -17.19
CA GLY A 65 8.62 16.49 -17.51
C GLY A 65 9.01 17.61 -16.55
N ASP A 66 8.20 18.67 -16.53
CA ASP A 66 8.36 19.77 -15.59
C ASP A 66 8.17 19.28 -14.15
N MET A 67 9.11 19.63 -13.28
CA MET A 67 9.14 19.19 -11.87
C MET A 67 8.17 20.01 -11.01
N LEU A 68 6.88 19.89 -11.33
CA LEU A 68 5.77 20.43 -10.55
C LEU A 68 5.54 19.59 -9.28
N GLU A 69 4.81 20.14 -8.31
CA GLU A 69 4.61 19.51 -6.99
C GLU A 69 4.01 18.10 -7.08
N ASP A 70 3.01 17.91 -7.95
CA ASP A 70 2.36 16.64 -8.21
C ASP A 70 3.32 15.63 -8.85
N VAL A 71 4.10 16.05 -9.84
CA VAL A 71 5.11 15.19 -10.48
C VAL A 71 6.17 14.75 -9.48
N ILE A 72 6.65 15.65 -8.62
CA ILE A 72 7.63 15.33 -7.57
C ILE A 72 7.05 14.31 -6.59
N ARG A 73 5.82 14.55 -6.10
CA ARG A 73 5.13 13.66 -5.16
C ARG A 73 4.93 12.27 -5.77
N ASP A 74 4.41 12.18 -6.99
CA ASP A 74 4.12 10.91 -7.65
C ASP A 74 5.42 10.10 -7.86
N ARG A 75 6.52 10.77 -8.21
CA ARG A 75 7.84 10.14 -8.35
C ARG A 75 8.37 9.60 -7.03
N GLU A 76 8.22 10.35 -5.94
CA GLU A 76 8.59 9.90 -4.60
C GLU A 76 7.74 8.68 -4.19
N GLU A 77 6.42 8.74 -4.40
CA GLU A 77 5.51 7.64 -4.07
C GLU A 77 5.80 6.36 -4.88
N ILE A 78 6.17 6.46 -6.16
CA ILE A 78 6.59 5.30 -6.95
C ILE A 78 7.88 4.68 -6.39
N GLN A 79 8.83 5.50 -5.93
CA GLN A 79 10.06 4.99 -5.33
C GLN A 79 9.81 4.30 -3.98
N GLU A 80 8.88 4.81 -3.17
CA GLU A 80 8.41 4.12 -1.97
C GLU A 80 7.76 2.77 -2.32
N GLN A 81 6.94 2.72 -3.37
CA GLN A 81 6.35 1.45 -3.84
C GLN A 81 7.43 0.43 -4.26
N ILE A 82 8.49 0.86 -4.95
CA ILE A 82 9.62 -0.01 -5.31
C ILE A 82 10.33 -0.53 -4.05
N ARG A 83 10.52 0.31 -3.03
CA ARG A 83 11.14 -0.11 -1.77
C ARG A 83 10.26 -1.13 -1.04
N SER A 84 8.97 -0.86 -0.92
CA SER A 84 8.02 -1.78 -0.28
C SER A 84 7.92 -3.13 -0.98
N LEU A 85 8.03 -3.18 -2.31
CA LEU A 85 8.10 -4.46 -3.05
C LEU A 85 9.36 -5.28 -2.68
N LYS A 86 10.50 -4.61 -2.46
CA LYS A 86 11.73 -5.29 -2.00
C LYS A 86 11.60 -5.79 -0.56
N GLU A 87 11.07 -4.96 0.33
CA GLU A 87 10.78 -5.34 1.72
C GLU A 87 9.80 -6.51 1.79
N LEU A 88 8.82 -6.57 0.89
CA LEU A 88 7.89 -7.68 0.78
C LEU A 88 8.59 -9.00 0.41
N LYS A 89 9.59 -8.94 -0.48
CA LYS A 89 10.44 -10.09 -0.84
C LYS A 89 11.28 -10.56 0.35
N GLU A 90 11.89 -9.62 1.09
CA GLU A 90 12.64 -9.92 2.32
C GLU A 90 11.75 -10.54 3.40
N MET A 91 10.53 -10.00 3.57
CA MET A 91 9.55 -10.52 4.49
C MET A 91 9.19 -11.97 4.14
N ALA A 92 8.86 -12.27 2.88
CA ALA A 92 8.56 -13.64 2.48
C ALA A 92 9.75 -14.58 2.65
N ALA A 93 10.97 -14.11 2.38
CA ALA A 93 12.20 -14.88 2.59
C ALA A 93 12.38 -15.28 4.07
N SER A 94 11.96 -14.43 5.02
CA SER A 94 11.98 -14.77 6.46
C SER A 94 11.06 -15.95 6.83
N TYR A 95 10.08 -16.26 6.00
CA TYR A 95 9.20 -17.44 6.12
C TYR A 95 9.68 -18.63 5.26
N GLY A 96 10.85 -18.53 4.61
CA GLY A 96 11.40 -19.60 3.76
C GLY A 96 10.83 -19.65 2.34
N TYR A 97 10.23 -18.57 1.86
CA TYR A 97 9.62 -18.48 0.53
C TYR A 97 10.34 -17.46 -0.36
N ASP A 98 10.58 -17.82 -1.63
CA ASP A 98 11.08 -16.90 -2.65
C ASP A 98 9.96 -16.48 -3.61
N ILE A 99 9.46 -15.25 -3.43
CA ILE A 99 8.40 -14.65 -4.26
C ILE A 99 8.93 -13.82 -5.44
N SER A 100 10.22 -13.96 -5.78
CA SER A 100 10.84 -13.24 -6.90
C SER A 100 10.08 -13.45 -8.21
N GLY A 101 9.76 -14.70 -8.52
CA GLY A 101 9.04 -15.13 -9.71
C GLY A 101 7.55 -15.41 -9.48
N PRO A 102 6.81 -15.67 -10.58
CA PRO A 102 5.39 -16.00 -10.51
C PRO A 102 5.17 -17.35 -9.80
N ALA A 103 3.99 -17.51 -9.21
CA ALA A 103 3.57 -18.76 -8.59
C ALA A 103 3.44 -19.87 -9.64
N LYS A 104 3.92 -21.07 -9.30
CA LYS A 104 3.96 -22.25 -10.19
C LYS A 104 2.81 -23.22 -9.96
N ASP A 105 2.19 -23.16 -8.80
CA ASP A 105 1.05 -23.99 -8.43
C ASP A 105 0.05 -23.20 -7.58
N VAL A 106 -1.08 -23.85 -7.28
CA VAL A 106 -2.16 -23.25 -6.48
C VAL A 106 -1.71 -22.89 -5.06
N LYS A 107 -0.78 -23.66 -4.47
CA LYS A 107 -0.30 -23.43 -3.12
C LYS A 107 0.55 -22.16 -3.08
N GLU A 108 1.46 -22.00 -4.03
CA GLU A 108 2.23 -20.77 -4.20
C GLU A 108 1.32 -19.58 -4.53
N ALA A 109 0.31 -19.75 -5.39
CA ALA A 109 -0.61 -18.67 -5.75
C ALA A 109 -1.37 -18.14 -4.52
N MET A 110 -1.92 -19.05 -3.71
CA MET A 110 -2.56 -18.69 -2.43
C MET A 110 -1.56 -18.01 -1.48
N GLN A 111 -0.35 -18.55 -1.35
CA GLN A 111 0.67 -18.02 -0.46
C GLN A 111 1.17 -16.63 -0.90
N TRP A 112 1.31 -16.37 -2.20
CA TRP A 112 1.80 -15.09 -2.75
C TRP A 112 0.77 -13.98 -2.57
N ILE A 113 -0.51 -14.28 -2.82
CA ILE A 113 -1.61 -13.37 -2.50
C ILE A 113 -1.60 -13.04 -1.01
N TYR A 114 -1.46 -14.06 -0.16
CA TYR A 114 -1.44 -13.85 1.27
C TYR A 114 -0.24 -13.04 1.72
N PHE A 115 0.96 -13.22 1.15
CA PHE A 115 2.10 -12.37 1.45
C PHE A 115 1.86 -10.91 1.09
N GLY A 116 1.29 -10.63 -0.08
CA GLY A 116 0.89 -9.27 -0.45
C GLY A 116 -0.03 -8.63 0.58
N TYR A 117 -1.05 -9.37 1.01
CA TYR A 117 -1.97 -8.91 2.05
C TYR A 117 -1.29 -8.75 3.41
N LEU A 118 -0.43 -9.70 3.79
CA LEU A 118 0.32 -9.71 5.05
C LEU A 118 1.25 -8.49 5.15
N GLY A 119 1.94 -8.15 4.07
CA GLY A 119 2.77 -6.95 4.01
C GLY A 119 1.94 -5.68 4.25
N ALA A 120 0.77 -5.59 3.61
CA ALA A 120 -0.13 -4.45 3.79
C ALA A 120 -0.62 -4.29 5.24
N ILE A 121 -1.00 -5.37 5.92
CA ILE A 121 -1.51 -5.31 7.31
C ILE A 121 -0.41 -5.22 8.37
N LYS A 122 0.86 -5.48 8.03
CA LYS A 122 2.01 -5.22 8.91
C LYS A 122 2.39 -3.75 8.93
N GLU A 123 2.27 -3.08 7.78
CA GLU A 123 2.62 -1.66 7.63
C GLU A 123 1.48 -0.70 8.00
N GLN A 124 0.23 -1.11 7.75
CA GLN A 124 -0.93 -0.24 7.88
C GLN A 124 -1.98 -0.82 8.82
N ASN A 125 -2.50 0.04 9.70
CA ASN A 125 -3.61 -0.24 10.62
C ASN A 125 -4.92 0.41 10.15
N GLY A 126 -5.18 0.38 8.84
CA GLY A 126 -6.34 1.02 8.22
C GLY A 126 -7.67 0.48 8.78
N ALA A 127 -8.68 1.34 8.91
CA ALA A 127 -9.99 0.95 9.45
C ALA A 127 -10.67 -0.21 8.68
N ALA A 128 -10.40 -0.33 7.39
CA ALA A 128 -10.81 -1.46 6.58
C ALA A 128 -9.66 -1.87 5.65
N MET A 129 -9.11 -3.07 5.89
CA MET A 129 -8.07 -3.71 5.08
C MET A 129 -8.67 -4.95 4.43
N SER A 130 -9.21 -4.81 3.22
CA SER A 130 -9.89 -5.92 2.52
C SER A 130 -8.91 -6.68 1.63
N ILE A 131 -9.01 -8.01 1.63
CA ILE A 131 -8.13 -8.88 0.82
C ILE A 131 -8.47 -8.88 -0.68
N GLY A 132 -9.62 -8.32 -1.07
CA GLY A 132 -10.06 -8.23 -2.47
C GLY A 132 -10.80 -9.46 -2.99
N ARG A 133 -10.95 -9.56 -4.33
CA ARG A 133 -11.68 -10.63 -5.02
C ARG A 133 -10.70 -11.67 -5.58
N ASN A 134 -10.44 -12.72 -4.81
CA ASN A 134 -9.39 -13.69 -5.12
C ASN A 134 -9.91 -15.09 -5.47
N SER A 135 -11.15 -15.45 -5.14
CA SER A 135 -11.66 -16.82 -5.34
C SER A 135 -11.61 -17.26 -6.80
N THR A 136 -12.24 -16.52 -7.72
CA THR A 136 -12.23 -16.81 -9.17
C THR A 136 -10.85 -16.65 -9.82
N PHE A 137 -9.90 -15.98 -9.16
CA PHE A 137 -8.52 -15.92 -9.65
C PHE A 137 -7.72 -17.17 -9.26
N LEU A 138 -8.06 -17.77 -8.12
CA LEU A 138 -7.43 -18.99 -7.60
C LEU A 138 -8.05 -20.27 -8.16
N ASP A 139 -9.31 -20.21 -8.63
CA ASP A 139 -10.03 -21.28 -9.35
C ASP A 139 -9.52 -21.44 -10.79
#